data_AF-A0A1I5GT64-F1
#
_entry.id   AF-A0A1I5GT64-F1
#
_cell.length_a   1.000
_cell.length_b   1.000
_cell.length_c   1.000
_cell.angle_alpha   90.00
_cell.angle_beta   90.00
_cell.angle_gamma   90.00
#
_symmetry.space_group_name_H-M   'P 1'
#
loop_
_entity.id
_entity.type
_entity.pdbx_description
1 polymer ?
#
loop_
_entity_poly.entity_id
_entity_poly.type
_entity_poly.pdbx_seq_one_letter_code
_entity_poly.pdbx_strand_id
1 'polypeptide(L)'
;MNNKKYFDIIKNFLDMVPILFILAMFILHLVLPNKTFSTEERRYLNQWPSFHIEKVLNGSYGTKVESYFSDQFPFRNFWIQIQEDCNQIIHEIKTEENYSHTNYLK
;
A
#
# COMPACT_ATOMS: atom_id res chain seq x y z
N MET A 1 24.88 14.79 32.44
CA MET A 1 23.64 13.99 32.63
C MET A 1 22.45 14.58 31.84
N ASN A 2 22.68 15.04 30.59
CA ASN A 2 21.63 15.70 29.78
C ASN A 2 21.40 15.02 28.42
N ASN A 3 22.44 14.43 27.81
CA ASN A 3 22.37 13.93 26.43
C ASN A 3 21.52 12.65 26.32
N LYS A 4 21.58 11.77 27.33
CA LYS A 4 20.77 10.55 27.39
C LYS A 4 19.27 10.90 27.47
N LYS A 5 18.89 11.85 28.32
CA LYS A 5 17.49 12.30 28.45
C LYS A 5 16.93 12.86 27.14
N TYR A 6 17.71 13.66 26.39
CA TYR A 6 17.28 14.14 25.06
C TYR A 6 17.16 12.99 24.05
N PHE A 7 18.10 12.06 24.05
CA PHE A 7 18.04 10.88 23.21
C PHE A 7 16.80 10.03 23.52
N ASP A 8 16.47 9.84 24.80
CA ASP A 8 15.30 9.09 25.26
C ASP A 8 13.98 9.80 24.87
N ILE A 9 13.93 11.13 24.96
CA ILE A 9 12.78 11.93 24.51
C ILE A 9 12.62 11.85 22.99
N ILE A 10 13.70 11.99 22.23
CA ILE A 10 13.69 11.92 20.76
C ILE A 10 13.29 10.51 20.31
N LYS A 11 13.81 9.47 20.96
CA LYS A 11 13.46 8.08 20.68
C LYS A 11 11.98 7.81 20.94
N ASN A 12 11.45 8.22 22.09
CA ASN A 12 10.02 8.04 22.38
C ASN A 12 9.13 8.80 21.40
N PHE A 13 9.55 9.98 20.95
CA PHE A 13 8.83 10.74 19.93
C PHE A 13 8.85 10.01 18.58
N LEU A 14 10.02 9.51 18.18
CA LEU A 14 10.20 8.73 16.95
C LEU A 14 9.35 7.46 16.93
N ASP A 15 9.24 6.76 18.08
CA ASP A 15 8.44 5.55 18.23
C ASP A 15 6.92 5.84 18.19
N MET A 16 6.48 7.03 18.62
CA MET A 16 5.05 7.40 18.64
C MET A 16 4.48 7.83 17.29
N VAL A 17 5.28 8.49 16.45
CA VAL A 17 4.85 8.98 15.13
C VAL A 17 4.20 7.89 14.24
N PRO A 18 4.81 6.70 14.03
CA PRO A 18 4.21 5.68 13.18
C PRO A 18 2.91 5.12 13.75
N ILE A 19 2.81 5.00 15.08
CA ILE A 19 1.59 4.50 15.74
C ILE A 19 0.43 5.48 15.53
N LEU A 20 0.69 6.78 15.74
CA LEU A 20 -0.31 7.82 15.52
C LEU A 20 -0.73 7.88 14.04
N PHE A 21 0.21 7.72 13.11
CA PHE A 21 -0.07 7.69 11.68
C PHE A 21 -0.98 6.51 11.30
N ILE A 22 -0.68 5.29 11.78
CA ILE A 22 -1.51 4.11 11.52
C ILE A 22 -2.91 4.29 12.10
N LEU A 23 -3.02 4.83 13.32
CA LEU A 23 -4.31 5.11 13.95
C LEU A 23 -5.13 6.14 13.15
N ALA A 24 -4.49 7.21 12.68
CA ALA A 24 -5.13 8.22 11.85
C ALA A 24 -5.63 7.63 10.52
N MET A 25 -4.82 6.80 9.86
CA MET A 25 -5.23 6.08 8.64
C MET A 25 -6.40 5.12 8.89
N PHE A 26 -6.42 4.44 10.04
CA PHE A 26 -7.52 3.57 10.42
C PHE A 26 -8.83 4.33 10.64
N ILE A 27 -8.80 5.44 11.38
CA ILE A 27 -9.97 6.31 11.56
C ILE A 27 -10.45 6.86 10.22
N LEU A 28 -9.52 7.29 9.37
CA LEU A 28 -9.85 7.82 8.05
C LEU A 28 -10.52 6.77 7.16
N HIS A 29 -10.08 5.51 7.23
CA HIS A 29 -10.70 4.39 6.52
C HIS A 29 -12.13 4.12 7.01
N LEU A 30 -12.40 4.27 8.31
CA LEU A 30 -13.76 4.12 8.87
C LEU A 30 -14.70 5.27 8.50
N VAL A 31 -14.16 6.50 8.40
CA VAL A 31 -14.95 7.71 8.10
C VAL A 31 -15.21 7.86 6.60
N LEU A 32 -14.29 7.41 5.73
CA LEU A 32 -14.50 7.50 4.30
C LEU A 32 -15.67 6.59 3.86
N PRO A 33 -16.65 7.12 3.11
CA PRO A 33 -17.68 6.28 2.54
C PRO A 33 -17.07 5.32 1.52
N ASN A 34 -17.49 4.06 1.57
CA ASN A 34 -17.05 3.04 0.62
C ASN A 34 -17.27 3.52 -0.82
N LYS A 35 -16.20 3.63 -1.59
CA LYS A 35 -16.29 3.99 -3.00
C LYS A 35 -16.71 2.76 -3.79
N THR A 36 -17.74 2.92 -4.62
CA THR A 36 -18.28 1.83 -5.47
C THR A 36 -17.63 1.81 -6.86
N PHE A 37 -17.15 2.96 -7.34
CA PHE A 37 -16.55 3.11 -8.66
C PHE A 37 -15.31 3.99 -8.58
N SER A 38 -14.22 3.55 -9.22
CA SER A 38 -13.02 4.35 -9.44
C SER A 38 -13.06 4.93 -10.85
N THR A 39 -13.25 6.24 -10.97
CA THR A 39 -13.20 6.95 -12.26
C THR A 39 -11.81 6.90 -12.88
N GLU A 40 -10.77 6.95 -12.05
CA GLU A 40 -9.37 6.94 -12.50
C GLU A 40 -8.97 5.60 -13.15
N GLU A 41 -9.41 4.48 -12.58
CA GLU A 41 -9.09 3.15 -13.12
C GLU A 41 -10.18 2.56 -14.03
N ARG A 42 -11.29 3.29 -14.23
CA ARG A 42 -12.47 2.83 -14.98
C ARG A 42 -12.96 1.44 -14.57
N ARG A 43 -12.99 1.14 -13.27
CA ARG A 43 -13.50 -0.14 -12.74
C ARG A 43 -14.34 0.01 -11.49
N TYR A 44 -15.21 -0.97 -11.27
CA TYR A 44 -15.90 -1.13 -10.00
C TYR A 44 -14.92 -1.60 -8.93
N LEU A 45 -14.98 -0.94 -7.77
CA LEU A 45 -14.15 -1.28 -6.62
C LEU A 45 -14.78 -2.46 -5.88
N ASN A 46 -13.92 -3.35 -5.36
CA ASN A 46 -14.38 -4.51 -4.63
C ASN A 46 -15.24 -4.08 -3.44
N GLN A 47 -16.34 -4.79 -3.24
CA GLN A 47 -17.26 -4.60 -2.12
C GLN A 47 -17.00 -5.67 -1.07
N TRP A 48 -17.56 -5.47 0.13
CA TRP A 48 -17.37 -6.39 1.24
C TRP A 48 -17.72 -7.83 0.82
N PRO A 49 -16.78 -8.79 0.93
CA PRO A 49 -17.03 -10.14 0.45
C PRO A 49 -18.06 -10.84 1.33
N SER A 50 -19.02 -11.53 0.71
CA SER A 50 -19.98 -12.38 1.43
C SER A 50 -19.22 -13.47 2.22
N PHE A 51 -19.37 -13.48 3.54
CA PHE A 51 -18.72 -14.46 4.41
C PHE A 51 -19.25 -15.87 4.12
N HIS A 52 -18.39 -16.78 3.66
CA HIS A 52 -18.72 -18.19 3.42
C HIS A 52 -17.57 -19.06 3.94
N ILE A 53 -17.88 -20.02 4.81
CA ILE A 53 -16.89 -20.87 5.49
C ILE A 53 -16.02 -21.66 4.49
N GLU A 54 -16.61 -22.14 3.39
CA GLU A 54 -15.88 -22.81 2.30
C GLU A 54 -14.83 -21.90 1.63
N LYS A 55 -15.14 -20.60 1.50
CA LYS A 55 -14.22 -19.60 0.93
C LYS A 55 -13.11 -19.21 1.91
N VAL A 56 -13.34 -19.38 3.20
CA VAL A 56 -12.32 -19.16 4.24
C VAL A 56 -11.31 -20.31 4.23
N LEU A 57 -11.80 -21.54 4.19
CA LEU A 57 -10.97 -22.76 4.17
C LEU A 57 -10.12 -22.88 2.89
N ASN A 58 -10.61 -22.38 1.76
CA ASN A 58 -9.86 -22.40 0.49
C ASN A 58 -8.94 -21.17 0.28
N GLY A 59 -8.86 -20.26 1.26
CA GLY A 59 -8.01 -19.06 1.20
C GLY A 59 -8.52 -17.92 0.30
N SER A 60 -9.52 -18.16 -0.56
CA SER A 60 -10.05 -17.15 -1.49
C SER A 60 -10.77 -15.99 -0.80
N TYR A 61 -11.27 -16.19 0.42
CA TYR A 61 -11.85 -15.13 1.24
C TYR A 61 -10.78 -14.11 1.64
N GLY A 62 -9.57 -14.56 2.02
CA GLY A 62 -8.47 -13.67 2.37
C GLY A 62 -8.09 -12.74 1.23
N THR A 63 -7.90 -13.28 0.02
CA THR A 63 -7.59 -12.48 -1.17
C THR A 63 -8.66 -11.44 -1.49
N LYS A 64 -9.95 -11.78 -1.29
CA LYS A 64 -11.05 -10.83 -1.51
C LYS A 64 -11.09 -9.74 -0.45
N VAL A 65 -10.82 -10.09 0.82
CA VAL A 65 -10.70 -9.11 1.90
C VAL A 65 -9.52 -8.17 1.64
N GLU A 66 -8.37 -8.69 1.23
CA GLU A 66 -7.19 -7.90 0.91
C GLU A 66 -7.45 -6.97 -0.29
N SER A 67 -8.11 -7.49 -1.34
CA SER A 67 -8.51 -6.69 -2.49
C SER A 67 -9.49 -5.58 -2.11
N TYR A 68 -10.45 -5.87 -1.23
CA TYR A 68 -11.37 -4.87 -0.68
C TYR A 68 -10.62 -3.80 0.13
N PHE A 69 -9.71 -4.21 1.00
CA PHE A 69 -8.97 -3.29 1.86
C PHE A 69 -8.04 -2.38 1.05
N SER A 70 -7.38 -2.94 0.03
CA SER A 70 -6.56 -2.20 -0.93
C SER A 70 -7.39 -1.18 -1.73
N ASP A 71 -8.60 -1.57 -2.15
CA ASP A 71 -9.51 -0.71 -2.90
C ASP A 71 -10.10 0.44 -2.07
N GLN A 72 -10.34 0.22 -0.78
CA GLN A 72 -10.93 1.20 0.14
C GLN A 72 -9.88 1.96 0.98
N PHE A 73 -8.59 1.78 0.69
CA PHE A 73 -7.54 2.45 1.47
C PHE A 73 -7.58 3.99 1.26
N PRO A 74 -7.44 4.80 2.33
CA PRO A 74 -7.44 6.24 2.19
C PRO A 74 -6.31 6.72 1.27
N PHE A 75 -6.61 7.69 0.41
CA PHE A 75 -5.66 8.24 -0.56
C PHE A 75 -5.03 7.20 -1.49
N ARG A 76 -5.73 6.09 -1.79
CA ARG A 76 -5.29 5.04 -2.72
C ARG A 76 -4.60 5.57 -3.99
N ASN A 77 -5.19 6.57 -4.65
CA ASN A 77 -4.65 7.13 -5.90
C ASN A 77 -3.21 7.67 -5.74
N PHE A 78 -2.90 8.28 -4.60
CA PHE A 78 -1.55 8.78 -4.32
C PHE A 78 -0.55 7.63 -4.23
N TRP A 79 -0.89 6.55 -3.54
CA TRP A 79 -0.04 5.37 -3.41
C TRP A 79 0.17 4.66 -4.75
N ILE A 80 -0.87 4.61 -5.58
CA ILE A 80 -0.80 3.99 -6.90
C ILE A 80 0.08 4.79 -7.84
N GLN A 81 -0.06 6.12 -7.84
CA GLN A 81 0.82 6.97 -8.63
C GLN A 81 2.29 6.78 -8.25
N ILE A 82 2.61 6.71 -6.96
CA ILE A 82 3.98 6.40 -6.51
C ILE A 82 4.44 5.02 -7.01
N GLN A 83 3.57 4.01 -6.92
CA GLN A 83 3.90 2.66 -7.38
C GLN A 83 4.15 2.63 -8.89
N GLU A 84 3.34 3.33 -9.67
CA GLU A 84 3.48 3.46 -11.13
C GLU A 84 4.80 4.16 -11.48
N ASP A 85 5.10 5.29 -10.84
CA ASP A 85 6.36 6.02 -11.04
C ASP A 85 7.58 5.13 -10.71
N CYS A 86 7.54 4.41 -9.59
CA CYS A 86 8.60 3.47 -9.21
C CYS A 86 8.74 2.33 -10.22
N ASN A 87 7.63 1.78 -10.70
CA ASN A 87 7.66 0.68 -11.68
C ASN A 87 8.22 1.14 -13.02
N GLN A 88 7.94 2.37 -13.44
CA GLN A 88 8.53 2.95 -14.65
C GLN A 88 10.06 3.06 -14.51
N ILE A 89 10.56 3.58 -13.38
CA ILE A 89 11.99 3.68 -13.11
C ILE A 89 12.65 2.29 -13.12
N ILE A 90 12.03 1.31 -12.47
CA ILE A 90 12.52 -0.08 -12.44
C ILE A 90 12.55 -0.69 -13.86
N HIS A 91 11.54 -0.41 -14.69
CA HIS A 91 11.47 -0.88 -16.07
C HIS A 91 12.58 -0.28 -16.94
N GLU A 92 12.87 1.02 -16.79
CA GLU A 92 13.98 1.69 -17.48
C GLU A 92 15.32 1.04 -17.11
N ILE A 93 15.60 0.85 -15.82
CA ILE A 93 16.84 0.20 -15.34
C ILE A 93 16.99 -1.22 -15.91
N LYS A 94 15.92 -2.03 -15.89
CA LYS A 94 15.95 -3.39 -16.44
C LYS A 94 16.17 -3.39 -17.95
N THR A 95 15.64 -2.39 -18.66
CA THR A 95 15.83 -2.25 -20.10
C THR A 95 17.29 -1.93 -20.41
N GLU A 96 17.91 -0.98 -19.69
CA GLU A 96 19.33 -0.64 -19.84
C GLU A 96 20.26 -1.81 -19.53
N GLU A 97 19.97 -2.58 -18.48
CA GLU A 97 20.74 -3.76 -18.10
C GLU A 97 20.67 -4.86 -19.19
N ASN A 98 19.49 -5.09 -19.77
CA ASN A 98 19.28 -6.09 -20.80
C ASN A 98 19.96 -5.70 -22.14
N TYR A 99 19.92 -4.41 -22.51
CA TYR A 99 20.65 -3.88 -23.68
C TYR A 99 22.17 -3.99 -23.52
N SER A 100 22.66 -3.79 -22.30
CA SER A 100 24.08 -3.99 -21.99
C SER A 100 24.45 -5.47 -22.12
N HIS A 101 23.69 -6.37 -21.49
CA HIS A 101 23.92 -7.82 -21.54
C HIS A 101 23.90 -8.42 -22.96
N THR A 102 23.01 -7.96 -23.84
CA THR A 102 22.92 -8.45 -25.23
C THR A 102 24.08 -7.96 -26.12
N ASN A 103 24.66 -6.79 -25.83
CA ASN A 103 25.83 -6.28 -26.58
C ASN A 103 27.15 -6.97 -26.19
N TYR A 104 27.27 -7.56 -25.00
CA TYR A 104 28.45 -8.35 -24.61
C TYR A 104 28.45 -9.78 -25.17
N LEU A 105 27.34 -10.24 -25.73
CA LEU A 105 27.17 -11.59 -26.30
C LEU A 105 27.25 -11.61 -27.83
N LYS A 106 27.62 -10.50 -28.47
CA LYS A 106 27.76 -10.33 -29.92
C LYS A 106 29.23 -10.12 -30.29
#